data_AF-W9W4N5-F1
#
_entry.id   AF-W9W4N5-F1
#
_cell.length_a   1.000
_cell.length_b   1.000
_cell.length_c   1.000
_cell.angle_alpha   90.00
_cell.angle_beta   90.00
_cell.angle_gamma   90.00
#
_symmetry.space_group_name_H-M   'P 1'
#
loop_
_entity.id
_entity.type
_entity.pdbx_description
1 polymer ?
#
loop_
_entity_poly.entity_id
_entity_poly.type
_entity_poly.pdbx_seq_one_letter_code
_entity_poly.pdbx_strand_id
1 'polypeptide(L)'
;MSTVRKFLERTLRGTNLEIFKFGLYLSFPIGYMYYFGTNLENRFSVPGFWPTQEQSHRIPYERDEIRAEIERHQRVLRERRTESQRAKEQGQEQEKLTNLTH
;
A
#
# COMPACT_ATOMS: atom_id res chain seq x y z
N MET A 1 -26.69 -30.95 42.04
CA MET A 1 -26.08 -29.71 41.47
C MET A 1 -25.24 -28.91 42.46
N SER A 2 -25.60 -28.82 43.76
CA SER A 2 -24.84 -28.04 44.76
C SER A 2 -23.43 -28.56 45.08
N THR A 3 -23.23 -29.88 45.13
CA THR A 3 -21.95 -30.49 45.55
C THR A 3 -20.81 -30.25 44.56
N VAL A 4 -21.09 -30.35 43.26
CA VAL A 4 -20.12 -30.10 42.18
C VAL A 4 -19.71 -28.63 42.15
N ARG A 5 -20.67 -27.72 42.31
CA ARG A 5 -20.40 -26.27 42.36
C ARG A 5 -19.53 -25.89 43.56
N LYS A 6 -19.83 -26.42 44.75
CA LYS A 6 -19.02 -26.20 45.96
C LYS A 6 -17.60 -26.75 45.84
N PHE A 7 -17.45 -27.90 45.17
CA PHE A 7 -16.13 -28.46 44.86
C PHE A 7 -15.34 -27.56 43.89
N LEU A 8 -15.99 -27.07 42.83
CA LEU A 8 -15.38 -26.14 41.88
C LEU A 8 -14.96 -24.82 42.56
N GLU A 9 -15.84 -24.25 43.38
CA GLU A 9 -15.59 -23.01 44.13
C GLU A 9 -14.44 -23.15 45.14
N ARG A 10 -14.24 -24.35 45.71
CA ARG A 10 -13.14 -24.64 46.63
C ARG A 10 -11.81 -24.85 45.90
N THR A 11 -11.85 -25.45 44.71
CA THR A 11 -10.66 -25.71 43.89
C THR A 11 -10.19 -24.46 43.15
N LEU A 12 -11.10 -23.56 42.73
CA LEU A 12 -10.81 -22.34 41.96
C LEU A 12 -10.69 -21.07 42.83
N ARG A 13 -10.36 -21.20 44.12
CA ARG A 13 -10.18 -20.07 45.05
C ARG A 13 -8.70 -19.85 45.38
N GLY A 14 -8.29 -18.60 45.53
CA GLY A 14 -6.90 -18.24 45.85
C GLY A 14 -5.93 -18.54 44.70
N THR A 15 -4.72 -19.00 45.02
CA THR A 15 -3.61 -19.24 44.06
C THR A 15 -3.99 -20.17 42.89
N ASN A 16 -4.89 -21.13 43.10
CA ASN A 16 -5.36 -22.02 42.03
C ASN A 16 -6.08 -21.27 40.89
N LEU A 17 -6.71 -20.14 41.18
CA LEU A 17 -7.34 -19.29 40.17
C LEU A 17 -6.29 -18.58 39.30
N GLU A 18 -5.17 -18.18 39.90
CA GLU A 18 -4.07 -17.54 39.18
C GLU A 18 -3.36 -18.53 38.27
N ILE A 19 -3.16 -19.77 38.72
CA ILE A 19 -2.60 -20.86 37.90
C ILE A 19 -3.54 -21.17 36.72
N PHE A 20 -4.86 -21.19 36.95
CA PHE A 20 -5.83 -21.37 35.87
C PHE A 20 -5.79 -20.22 34.85
N LYS A 21 -5.76 -18.97 35.31
CA LYS A 21 -5.63 -17.79 34.43
C LYS A 21 -4.34 -17.85 33.61
N PHE A 22 -3.23 -18.23 34.25
CA PHE A 22 -1.94 -18.38 33.57
C PHE A 22 -1.98 -19.49 32.51
N GLY A 23 -2.54 -20.66 32.84
CA GLY A 23 -2.74 -21.74 31.88
C GLY A 23 -3.64 -21.35 30.71
N LEU A 24 -4.69 -20.57 30.96
CA LEU A 24 -5.55 -20.01 29.92
C LEU A 24 -4.79 -19.02 29.03
N TYR A 25 -3.99 -18.13 29.61
CA TYR A 25 -3.19 -17.17 28.85
C TYR A 25 -2.06 -17.78 28.05
N LEU A 26 -1.55 -18.95 28.44
CA LEU A 26 -0.62 -19.71 27.60
C LEU A 26 -1.35 -20.50 26.52
N SER A 27 -2.43 -21.20 26.88
CA SER A 27 -3.17 -22.06 25.94
C SER A 27 -3.90 -21.29 24.85
N PHE A 28 -4.42 -20.09 25.15
CA PHE A 28 -5.13 -19.26 24.18
C PHE A 28 -4.25 -18.88 22.97
N PRO A 29 -3.07 -18.23 23.12
CA PRO A 29 -2.22 -17.88 21.99
C PRO A 29 -1.60 -19.12 21.33
N ILE A 30 -1.23 -20.16 22.08
CA ILE A 30 -0.65 -21.38 21.50
C ILE A 30 -1.70 -22.13 20.66
N GLY A 31 -2.92 -22.27 21.16
CA GLY A 31 -4.01 -22.91 20.43
C GLY A 31 -4.46 -22.10 19.23
N TYR A 32 -4.55 -20.77 19.37
CA TYR A 32 -4.84 -19.86 18.27
C TYR A 32 -3.77 -19.95 17.17
N MET A 33 -2.48 -19.96 17.55
CA MET A 33 -1.37 -20.19 16.63
C MET A 33 -1.33 -21.59 16.05
N TYR A 34 -1.74 -22.64 16.77
CA TYR A 34 -1.81 -23.98 16.20
C TYR A 34 -2.91 -24.08 15.13
N TYR A 35 -4.07 -23.47 15.40
CA TYR A 35 -5.22 -23.48 14.48
C TYR A 35 -5.01 -22.59 13.25
N PHE A 36 -4.50 -21.37 13.43
CA PHE A 36 -4.29 -20.41 12.34
C PHE A 36 -2.88 -20.44 11.74
N GLY A 37 -1.85 -20.78 12.52
CA GLY A 37 -0.43 -20.69 12.16
C GLY A 37 0.01 -21.54 10.98
N THR A 38 -0.67 -22.66 10.73
CA THR A 38 -0.34 -23.59 9.64
C THR A 38 -1.08 -23.30 8.34
N ASN A 39 -2.06 -22.39 8.34
CA ASN A 39 -2.97 -22.15 7.21
C ASN A 39 -3.21 -20.65 6.91
N LEU A 40 -2.34 -19.75 7.38
CA LEU A 40 -2.47 -18.31 7.08
C LEU A 40 -2.36 -18.03 5.58
N GLU A 41 -1.41 -18.67 4.88
CA GLU A 41 -1.16 -18.42 3.46
C GLU A 41 -2.41 -18.70 2.59
N ASN A 42 -3.12 -19.81 2.86
CA ASN A 42 -4.31 -20.16 2.08
C ASN A 42 -5.53 -19.29 2.46
N ARG A 43 -5.63 -18.85 3.71
CA ARG A 43 -6.79 -18.06 4.20
C ARG A 43 -6.66 -16.55 3.98
N PHE A 44 -5.44 -16.02 3.88
CA PHE A 44 -5.16 -14.59 3.76
C PHE A 44 -4.45 -14.19 2.46
N SER A 45 -4.12 -15.14 1.57
CA SER A 45 -3.65 -14.77 0.23
C SER A 45 -4.80 -14.19 -0.58
N VAL A 46 -4.58 -13.00 -1.13
CA VAL A 46 -5.51 -12.38 -2.06
C VAL A 46 -5.15 -12.88 -3.46
N PRO A 47 -6.04 -13.64 -4.14
CA PRO A 47 -5.79 -14.07 -5.50
C PRO A 47 -5.69 -12.84 -6.41
N GLY A 48 -4.58 -12.71 -7.14
CA GLY A 48 -4.33 -11.55 -8.00
C GLY A 48 -3.80 -10.31 -7.26
N PHE A 49 -3.23 -10.46 -6.06
CA PHE A 49 -2.58 -9.35 -5.34
C PHE A 49 -1.54 -8.61 -6.20
N TRP A 50 -0.78 -9.37 -7.00
CA TRP A 50 0.17 -8.80 -7.95
C TRP A 50 -0.49 -8.65 -9.32
N PRO A 51 -0.38 -7.48 -9.96
CA PRO A 51 -0.84 -7.30 -11.34
C PRO A 51 -0.11 -8.31 -12.23
N THR A 52 -0.88 -8.98 -13.09
CA THR A 52 -0.34 -9.97 -14.03
C THR A 52 0.61 -9.29 -15.02
N GLN A 53 1.54 -10.04 -15.60
CA GLN A 53 2.54 -9.52 -16.54
C GLN A 53 1.93 -8.92 -17.82
N GLU A 54 0.65 -9.20 -18.08
CA GLU A 54 -0.17 -8.59 -19.14
C GLU A 54 -0.71 -7.19 -18.75
N GLN A 55 -0.90 -6.94 -17.45
CA GLN A 55 -1.37 -5.67 -16.89
C GLN A 55 -0.23 -4.72 -16.53
N SER A 56 0.99 -5.23 -16.39
CA SER A 56 2.18 -4.39 -16.22
C SER A 56 2.56 -3.80 -17.57
N HIS A 57 2.49 -2.47 -17.70
CA HIS A 57 2.99 -1.74 -18.87
C HIS A 57 4.40 -2.24 -19.22
N ARG A 58 4.55 -2.90 -20.38
CA ARG A 58 5.87 -3.35 -20.84
C ARG A 58 6.65 -2.13 -21.27
N ILE A 59 7.71 -1.84 -20.52
CA ILE A 59 8.74 -0.89 -20.93
C ILE A 59 9.28 -1.40 -22.28
N PRO A 60 9.41 -0.58 -23.32
CA PRO A 60 9.98 -1.03 -24.60
C PRO A 60 11.36 -1.63 -24.35
N TYR A 61 11.54 -2.91 -24.71
CA TYR A 61 12.77 -3.66 -24.47
C TYR A 61 13.75 -3.54 -25.65
N GLU A 62 13.24 -3.23 -26.84
CA GLU A 62 14.03 -3.10 -28.06
C GLU A 62 14.67 -1.72 -28.18
N ARG A 63 15.94 -1.68 -28.59
CA ARG A 63 16.74 -0.44 -28.64
C ARG A 63 16.15 0.61 -29.59
N ASP A 64 15.50 0.17 -30.66
CA ASP A 64 14.89 1.05 -31.66
C ASP A 64 13.59 1.68 -31.13
N GLU A 65 12.79 0.91 -30.39
CA GLU A 65 11.57 1.41 -29.72
C GLU A 65 11.92 2.43 -28.63
N ILE A 66 12.97 2.16 -27.84
CA ILE A 66 13.47 3.10 -26.83
C ILE A 66 13.92 4.40 -27.49
N ARG A 67 14.63 4.33 -28.63
CA ARG A 67 15.10 5.52 -29.35
C ARG A 67 13.94 6.34 -29.90
N ALA A 68 12.94 5.69 -30.49
CA ALA A 68 11.75 6.34 -31.02
C ALA A 68 10.97 7.08 -29.90
N GLU A 69 10.82 6.47 -28.73
CA GLU A 69 10.12 7.08 -27.60
C GLU A 69 10.92 8.25 -26.99
N ILE A 70 12.26 8.15 -26.93
CA ILE A 70 13.14 9.26 -26.52
C ILE A 70 13.01 10.44 -27.50
N GLU A 71 13.02 10.19 -28.80
CA GLU A 71 12.87 11.24 -29.82
C GLU A 71 11.50 11.92 -29.73
N ARG A 72 10.43 11.15 -29.49
CA ARG A 72 9.09 11.68 -29.23
C ARG A 72 9.09 12.60 -28.01
N HIS A 73 9.65 12.17 -26.87
CA HIS A 73 9.73 13.00 -25.67
C HIS A 73 10.54 14.27 -25.87
N GLN A 74 11.68 14.18 -26.57
CA GLN A 74 12.49 15.36 -26.90
C GLN A 74 11.72 16.36 -27.78
N ARG A 75 10.92 15.88 -28.73
CA ARG A 75 10.08 16.73 -29.57
C ARG A 75 9.04 17.49 -28.74
N VAL A 76 8.28 16.78 -27.90
CA VAL A 76 7.27 17.39 -27.03
C VAL A 76 7.88 18.42 -26.07
N LEU A 77 9.06 18.13 -25.51
CA LEU A 77 9.77 19.07 -24.64
C LEU A 77 10.24 20.32 -25.39
N ARG A 78 10.70 20.19 -26.64
CA ARG A 78 11.08 21.34 -27.48
C ARG A 78 9.87 22.20 -27.80
N GLU A 79 8.76 21.59 -28.22
CA GLU A 79 7.50 22.30 -28.52
C GLU A 79 7.00 23.08 -27.30
N ARG A 80 6.92 22.44 -26.13
CA ARG A 80 6.51 23.12 -24.88
C ARG A 80 7.42 24.29 -24.52
N ARG A 81 8.73 24.16 -24.73
CA ARG A 81 9.68 25.26 -24.49
C ARG A 81 9.44 26.43 -25.44
N THR A 82 9.21 26.16 -26.72
CA THR A 82 8.92 27.20 -27.71
C THR A 82 7.60 27.91 -27.44
N GLU A 83 6.56 27.17 -27.05
CA GLU A 83 5.26 27.75 -26.67
C GLU A 83 5.40 28.63 -25.42
N SER A 84 6.12 28.14 -24.40
CA SER A 84 6.40 28.90 -23.18
C SER A 84 7.19 30.19 -23.45
N GLN A 85 8.12 30.16 -24.40
CA GLN A 85 8.89 31.34 -24.81
C GLN A 85 8.01 32.35 -25.53
N ARG A 86 7.22 31.91 -26.52
CA ARG A 86 6.28 32.77 -27.25
C ARG A 86 5.25 33.42 -26.32
N ALA A 87 4.71 32.66 -25.36
CA ALA A 87 3.77 33.19 -24.38
C ALA A 87 4.41 34.26 -23.47
N LYS A 88 5.69 34.09 -23.10
CA LYS A 88 6.44 35.10 -22.33
C LYS A 88 6.73 36.36 -23.15
N GLU A 89 7.12 36.20 -24.41
CA GLU A 89 7.38 37.32 -25.33
C GLU A 89 6.11 38.15 -25.55
N GLN A 90 4.97 37.50 -25.81
CA GLN A 90 3.67 38.17 -25.95
C GLN A 90 3.24 38.88 -24.67
N GLY A 91 3.44 38.26 -23.50
CA GLY A 91 3.15 38.89 -22.20
C GLY A 91 4.01 40.14 -21.94
N GLN A 92 5.30 40.09 -22.27
CA GLN A 92 6.22 41.23 -22.11
C GLN A 92 5.92 42.36 -23.11
N GLU A 93 5.52 42.03 -24.34
CA GLU A 93 5.15 43.03 -25.35
C GLU A 93 3.84 43.73 -24.97
N GLN A 94 2.86 42.97 -24.46
CA GLN A 94 1.60 43.52 -23.99
C GLN A 94 1.78 44.38 -22.72
N GLU A 95 2.66 43.99 -21.80
CA GLU A 95 3.03 44.78 -20.61
C GLU A 95 3.76 46.09 -20.98
N LYS A 96 4.62 46.09 -22.00
CA LYS A 96 5.26 47.32 -22.49
C LYS A 96 4.25 48.28 -23.12
N LEU A 97 3.28 47.76 -23.87
CA LEU A 97 2.24 48.57 -24.51
C LEU A 97 1.28 49.19 -23.48
N THR A 98 0.88 48.45 -22.44
CA THR A 98 0.04 49.02 -21.36
C THR A 98 0.76 50.09 -20.54
N ASN A 99 2.06 49.92 -20.26
CA ASN A 99 2.85 50.92 -19.52
C ASN A 99 3.13 52.22 -20.30
N LEU A 100 3.04 52.21 -21.64
CA LEU A 100 3.19 53.42 -22.46
C LEU A 100 1.90 54.23 -22.62
N THR A 101 0.76 53.66 -22.24
CA THR A 101 -0.57 54.26 -22.46
C THR A 101 -1.10 54.96 -21.19
N HIS A 102 -0.29 55.03 -20.13
CA HIS A 102 -0.66 55.57 -18.81
C HIS A 102 0.24 56.75 -18.41
#